data_AF-A0A9E3SW76-F1
#
_entry.id   AF-A0A9E3SW76-F1
#
_cell.length_a   1.000
_cell.length_b   1.000
_cell.length_c   1.000
_cell.angle_alpha   90.00
_cell.angle_beta   90.00
_cell.angle_gamma   90.00
#
_symmetry.space_group_name_H-M   'P 1'
#
loop_
_entity.id
_entity.type
_entity.pdbx_description
1 polymer ?
#
loop_
_entity_poly.entity_id
_entity_poly.type
_entity_poly.pdbx_seq_one_letter_code
_entity_poly.pdbx_strand_id
1 'polypeptide(L)'
;MIVHYTKIKGQIKNGRLEIELPDNVTDGEVTLKLPILVDEQTLPSDERPWTDEEIAEMLRPDPKTGAEIVAEMHKTTRTLEDDPYHLDSPVIVRMMRTSIWDVCRMIQRELED
;
A
#
# COMPACT_ATOMS: atom_id res chain seq x y z
N MET A 1 -14.48 -15.31 -23.47
CA MET A 1 -13.20 -15.19 -24.19
C MET A 1 -12.17 -15.94 -23.37
N ILE A 2 -11.64 -17.06 -23.88
CA ILE A 2 -10.68 -17.89 -23.13
C ILE A 2 -9.29 -17.57 -23.67
N VAL A 3 -8.41 -17.07 -22.80
CA VAL A 3 -7.01 -16.80 -23.15
C VAL A 3 -6.20 -18.05 -22.81
N HIS A 4 -5.64 -18.70 -23.82
CA HIS A 4 -4.77 -19.86 -23.65
C HIS A 4 -3.32 -19.43 -23.77
N TYR A 5 -2.51 -19.73 -22.75
CA TYR A 5 -1.08 -19.41 -22.74
C TYR A 5 -0.28 -20.66 -23.13
N THR A 6 0.48 -20.56 -24.22
CA THR A 6 1.40 -21.62 -24.67
C THR A 6 2.84 -21.22 -24.34
N LYS A 7 3.63 -22.17 -23.83
CA LYS A 7 5.08 -21.97 -23.63
C LYS A 7 5.78 -22.13 -24.97
N ILE A 8 6.42 -21.07 -25.44
CA ILE A 8 7.21 -21.09 -26.67
C ILE A 8 8.69 -21.28 -26.31
N LYS A 9 9.39 -22.13 -27.05
CA LYS A 9 10.84 -22.34 -26.89
C LYS A 9 11.57 -21.42 -27.87
N GLY A 10 12.62 -20.78 -27.37
CA GLY A 10 13.50 -19.94 -28.18
C GLY A 10 14.93 -20.01 -27.67
N GLN A 11 15.86 -19.57 -28.50
CA GLN A 11 17.28 -19.49 -28.17
C GLN A 11 17.79 -18.07 -28.41
N ILE A 12 18.73 -17.62 -27.57
CA ILE A 12 19.43 -16.35 -27.78
C ILE A 12 20.78 -16.69 -28.42
N LYS A 13 21.02 -16.20 -29.64
CA LYS A 13 22.28 -16.37 -30.37
C LYS A 13 22.77 -15.02 -30.86
N ASN A 14 24.03 -14.67 -30.53
CA ASN A 14 24.64 -13.40 -30.94
C ASN A 14 23.81 -12.15 -30.58
N GLY A 15 23.13 -12.16 -29.43
CA GLY A 15 22.26 -11.06 -28.99
C GLY A 15 20.92 -10.96 -29.76
N ARG A 16 20.59 -11.94 -30.60
CA ARG A 16 19.29 -12.05 -31.26
C ARG A 16 18.46 -13.17 -30.64
N LEU A 17 17.19 -12.90 -30.43
CA LEU A 17 16.22 -13.87 -29.95
C LEU A 17 15.60 -14.59 -31.16
N GLU A 18 15.90 -15.88 -31.29
CA GLU A 18 15.29 -16.76 -32.28
C GLU A 18 14.18 -17.56 -31.60
N ILE A 19 12.94 -17.34 -32.05
CA ILE A 19 11.75 -18.04 -31.56
C ILE A 19 11.03 -18.63 -32.77
N GLU A 20 10.65 -19.90 -32.67
CA GLU A 20 9.73 -20.54 -33.60
C GLU A 20 8.30 -20.37 -33.06
N LEU A 21 7.49 -19.58 -33.76
CA LEU A 21 6.09 -19.37 -33.41
C LEU A 21 5.25 -20.54 -33.94
N PRO A 22 4.34 -21.11 -33.13
CA PRO A 22 3.39 -22.10 -33.64
C PRO A 22 2.33 -21.44 -34.53
N ASP A 23 1.81 -22.17 -35.52
CA ASP A 23 0.90 -21.67 -36.57
C ASP A 23 -0.43 -21.07 -36.05
N ASN A 24 -0.74 -21.27 -34.76
CA ASN A 24 -1.96 -20.80 -34.11
C ASN A 24 -1.81 -19.45 -33.39
N VAL A 25 -0.69 -18.75 -33.56
CA VAL A 25 -0.49 -17.41 -32.99
C VAL A 25 -1.08 -16.36 -33.92
N THR A 26 -1.97 -15.52 -33.38
CA THR A 26 -2.54 -14.38 -34.08
C THR A 26 -1.56 -13.21 -34.07
N ASP A 27 -1.57 -12.38 -35.12
CA ASP A 27 -0.80 -11.13 -35.16
C ASP A 27 -1.11 -10.27 -33.93
N GLY A 28 -0.07 -9.81 -33.23
CA GLY A 28 -0.22 -9.01 -32.02
C GLY A 28 1.12 -8.66 -31.36
N GLU A 29 1.06 -7.75 -30.40
CA GLU A 29 2.21 -7.37 -29.57
C GLU A 29 2.45 -8.42 -28.48
N VAL A 30 3.71 -8.83 -28.31
CA VAL A 30 4.11 -9.84 -27.32
C VAL A 30 5.18 -9.24 -26.41
N THR A 31 4.91 -9.20 -25.10
CA THR A 31 5.88 -8.80 -24.09
C THR A 31 6.62 -10.02 -23.54
N LEU A 32 7.95 -10.04 -23.67
CA LEU A 32 8.81 -11.11 -23.15
C LEU A 32 9.61 -10.63 -21.94
N LYS A 33 9.59 -11.40 -20.85
CA LYS A 33 10.45 -11.16 -19.67
C LYS A 33 11.71 -12.00 -19.80
N LEU A 34 12.84 -11.37 -20.12
CA LEU A 34 14.14 -12.04 -20.25
C LEU A 34 14.93 -11.88 -18.94
N PRO A 35 15.47 -12.96 -18.36
CA PRO A 35 16.40 -12.84 -17.25
C PRO A 35 17.74 -12.35 -17.77
N ILE A 36 18.09 -11.09 -17.50
CA ILE A 36 19.41 -10.54 -17.77
C ILE A 36 20.22 -10.74 -16.49
N LEU A 37 21.35 -11.43 -16.58
CA LEU A 37 22.32 -11.52 -15.49
C LEU A 37 23.05 -10.17 -15.42
N VAL A 38 22.54 -9.27 -14.60
CA VAL A 38 23.15 -7.99 -14.29
C VAL A 38 23.98 -8.16 -13.03
N ASP A 39 25.22 -7.67 -13.03
CA ASP A 39 26.05 -7.67 -11.82
C ASP A 39 25.38 -6.76 -10.78
N GLU A 40 25.15 -7.26 -9.56
CA GLU A 40 24.42 -6.55 -8.51
C GLU A 40 25.03 -5.17 -8.20
N GLN A 41 26.34 -4.97 -8.46
CA GLN A 41 27.01 -3.68 -8.26
C GLN A 41 26.64 -2.62 -9.30
N THR A 42 25.98 -3.00 -10.40
CA THR A 42 25.55 -2.08 -11.47
C THR A 42 24.10 -1.62 -11.36
N LEU A 43 23.30 -2.24 -10.49
CA LEU A 43 21.93 -1.81 -10.24
C LEU A 43 21.88 -0.53 -9.39
N PRO A 44 20.89 0.36 -9.55
CA PRO A 44 20.63 1.42 -8.57
C PRO A 44 20.40 0.84 -7.17
N SER A 45 20.78 1.54 -6.10
CA SER A 45 20.63 1.04 -4.71
C SER A 45 19.19 0.62 -4.38
N ASP A 46 18.20 1.30 -4.95
CA ASP A 46 16.78 1.06 -4.68
C ASP A 46 16.23 -0.21 -5.36
N GLU A 47 16.96 -0.74 -6.36
CA GLU A 47 16.57 -1.95 -7.10
C GLU A 47 17.33 -3.20 -6.62
N ARG A 48 18.32 -3.03 -5.74
CA ARG A 48 19.09 -4.15 -5.16
C ARG A 48 18.30 -4.79 -4.02
N PRO A 49 18.33 -6.13 -3.89
CA PRO A 49 17.83 -6.78 -2.69
C PRO A 49 18.64 -6.32 -1.46
N TRP A 50 17.96 -6.03 -0.35
CA TRP A 50 18.62 -5.66 0.91
C TRP A 50 19.48 -6.80 1.45
N THR A 51 20.64 -6.44 2.00
CA THR A 51 21.50 -7.43 2.67
C THR A 51 21.03 -7.71 4.09
N ASP A 52 21.41 -8.86 4.64
CA ASP A 52 21.06 -9.25 6.00
C ASP A 52 21.58 -8.23 7.03
N GLU A 53 22.70 -7.58 6.76
CA GLU A 53 23.28 -6.52 7.60
C GLU A 53 22.43 -5.24 7.59
N GLU A 54 21.93 -4.83 6.43
CA GLU A 54 21.06 -3.65 6.31
C GLU A 54 19.73 -3.87 7.05
N ILE A 55 19.16 -5.08 6.91
CA ILE A 55 17.96 -5.48 7.63
C ILE A 55 18.22 -5.48 9.15
N ALA A 56 19.36 -6.01 9.59
CA ALA A 56 19.72 -6.04 11.00
C ALA A 56 19.94 -4.63 11.58
N GLU A 57 20.44 -3.68 10.79
CA GLU A 57 20.58 -2.28 11.20
C GLU A 57 19.22 -1.58 11.30
N MET A 58 18.31 -1.80 10.34
CA MET A 58 16.95 -1.26 10.39
C MET A 58 16.12 -1.82 11.53
N LEU A 59 16.32 -3.10 11.88
CA LEU A 59 15.64 -3.77 12.99
C LEU A 59 16.36 -3.61 14.32
N ARG A 60 17.45 -2.83 14.37
CA ARG A 60 18.18 -2.60 15.62
C ARG A 60 17.23 -1.96 16.62
N PRO A 61 16.98 -2.60 17.79
CA PRO A 61 16.12 -2.02 18.80
C PRO A 61 16.76 -0.73 19.30
N ASP A 62 15.99 0.36 19.25
CA ASP A 62 16.33 1.65 19.86
C ASP A 62 15.48 1.85 21.12
N PRO A 63 15.88 1.28 22.27
CA PRO A 63 15.10 1.37 23.49
C PRO A 63 15.13 2.79 24.04
N LYS A 64 13.99 3.48 23.93
CA LYS A 64 13.80 4.79 24.57
C LYS A 64 13.73 4.66 26.09
N THR A 65 14.33 5.63 26.79
CA THR A 65 14.19 5.81 28.23
C THR A 65 12.78 6.29 28.60
N GLY A 66 12.37 6.07 29.86
CA GLY A 66 11.07 6.56 30.35
C GLY A 66 10.91 8.08 30.22
N ALA A 67 12.01 8.84 30.34
CA ALA A 67 12.01 10.29 30.16
C ALA A 67 11.74 10.70 28.69
N GLU A 68 12.31 9.97 27.73
CA GLU A 68 12.09 10.21 26.30
C GLU A 68 10.65 9.85 25.88
N ILE A 69 10.06 8.81 26.48
CA ILE A 69 8.66 8.45 26.26
C ILE A 69 7.74 9.59 26.72
N VAL A 70 7.95 10.11 27.93
CA VAL A 70 7.16 11.23 28.48
C VAL A 70 7.33 12.49 27.62
N ALA A 71 8.55 12.78 27.16
CA ALA A 71 8.84 13.92 26.30
C ALA A 71 8.12 13.82 24.93
N GLU A 72 8.04 12.62 24.33
CA GLU A 72 7.29 12.39 23.09
C GLU A 72 5.78 12.48 23.31
N MET A 73 5.24 11.94 24.41
CA MET A 73 3.82 12.09 24.75
C MET A 73 3.39 13.55 24.90
N HIS A 74 4.26 14.40 25.46
CA HIS A 74 4.01 15.84 25.54
C HIS A 74 3.98 16.53 24.17
N LYS A 75 4.70 16.01 23.16
CA LYS A 75 4.63 16.53 21.79
C LYS A 75 3.32 16.13 21.11
N THR A 76 2.88 14.88 21.26
CA THR A 76 1.64 14.37 20.64
C THR A 76 0.38 15.04 21.21
N THR A 77 0.41 15.45 22.48
CA THR A 77 -0.73 16.15 23.10
C THR A 77 -0.94 17.56 22.50
N ARG A 78 0.07 18.14 21.85
CA ARG A 78 -0.03 19.49 21.25
C ARG A 78 -0.60 19.50 19.83
N THR A 79 -0.83 18.35 19.21
CA THR A 79 -1.34 18.22 17.84
C THR A 79 -2.75 17.64 17.74
N LEU A 80 -3.35 17.20 18.86
CA LEU A 80 -4.74 16.72 18.89
C LEU A 80 -5.77 17.84 18.71
N GLU A 81 -5.38 19.10 18.94
CA GLU A 81 -6.25 20.25 18.66
C GLU A 81 -6.46 20.49 17.14
N ASP A 82 -5.61 19.92 16.29
CA ASP A 82 -5.69 20.01 14.83
C ASP A 82 -6.27 18.75 14.16
N ASP A 83 -6.74 17.75 14.92
CA ASP A 83 -7.39 16.56 14.36
C ASP A 83 -8.85 16.86 13.98
N PRO A 84 -9.22 16.85 12.68
CA PRO A 84 -10.59 17.13 12.24
C PRO A 84 -11.63 16.10 12.71
N TYR A 85 -11.21 14.99 13.33
CA TYR A 85 -12.09 13.93 13.84
C TYR A 85 -12.19 13.88 15.37
N HIS A 86 -11.73 14.91 16.09
CA HIS A 86 -11.90 14.96 17.53
C HIS A 86 -13.40 14.97 17.91
N LEU A 87 -13.83 14.06 18.79
CA LEU A 87 -15.24 13.86 19.17
C LEU A 87 -15.90 15.10 19.82
N ASP A 88 -15.11 16.07 20.28
CA ASP A 88 -15.56 17.35 20.82
C ASP A 88 -15.69 18.44 19.74
N SER A 89 -15.44 18.09 18.47
CA SER A 89 -15.63 18.99 17.35
C SER A 89 -17.09 19.45 17.26
N PRO A 90 -17.36 20.77 17.22
CA PRO A 90 -18.71 21.30 17.15
C PRO A 90 -19.46 20.82 15.90
N VAL A 91 -18.75 20.37 14.86
CA VAL A 91 -19.35 19.76 13.66
C VAL A 91 -19.92 18.37 13.97
N ILE A 92 -19.15 17.51 14.64
CA ILE A 92 -19.58 16.15 15.02
C ILE A 92 -20.69 16.21 16.08
N VAL A 93 -20.57 17.09 17.07
CA VAL A 93 -21.62 17.30 18.09
C VAL A 93 -22.91 17.82 17.46
N ARG A 94 -22.83 18.70 16.44
CA ARG A 94 -24.01 19.19 15.71
C ARG A 94 -24.65 18.09 14.87
N MET A 95 -23.86 17.24 14.23
CA MET A 95 -24.35 16.14 13.38
C MET A 95 -25.07 15.05 14.19
N MET A 96 -24.52 14.68 15.37
CA MET A 96 -25.16 13.72 16.27
C MET A 96 -26.43 14.26 16.94
N ARG A 97 -26.45 15.56 17.30
CA ARG A 97 -27.67 16.19 17.85
C ARG A 97 -28.83 16.21 16.86
N THR A 98 -28.60 16.47 15.58
CA THR A 98 -29.66 16.41 14.57
C THR A 98 -30.21 15.00 14.39
N SER A 99 -29.33 13.99 14.28
CA SER A 99 -29.75 12.59 14.09
C SER A 99 -30.59 12.06 15.26
N ILE A 100 -30.15 12.30 16.50
CA ILE A 100 -30.85 11.79 17.68
C ILE A 100 -32.18 12.51 17.89
N TRP A 101 -32.25 13.83 17.65
CA TRP A 101 -33.51 14.57 17.80
C TRP A 101 -34.53 14.22 16.72
N ASP A 102 -34.08 13.96 15.49
CA ASP A 102 -34.96 13.52 14.40
C ASP A 102 -35.45 12.07 14.61
N VAL A 103 -34.61 11.18 15.13
CA VAL A 103 -35.03 9.82 15.54
C VAL A 103 -36.03 9.87 16.70
N CYS A 104 -35.77 10.69 17.74
CA CYS A 104 -36.73 10.87 18.83
C CYS A 104 -38.06 11.47 18.36
N ARG A 105 -38.02 12.45 17.44
CA ARG A 105 -39.23 13.04 16.85
C ARG A 105 -40.00 12.02 16.01
N MET A 106 -39.31 11.11 15.32
CA MET A 106 -39.94 10.05 14.53
C MET A 106 -40.68 9.06 15.44
N ILE A 107 -40.02 8.58 16.49
CA ILE A 107 -40.59 7.64 17.46
C ILE A 107 -41.78 8.25 18.20
N GLN A 108 -41.70 9.53 18.56
CA GLN A 108 -42.78 10.21 19.27
C GLN A 108 -44.03 10.41 18.41
N ARG A 109 -43.86 10.49 17.08
CA ARG A 109 -44.96 10.57 16.11
C ARG A 109 -45.67 9.24 15.91
N GLU A 110 -44.94 8.13 16.01
CA GLU A 110 -45.46 6.76 15.94
C GLU A 110 -46.22 6.33 17.21
N LEU A 111 -46.03 7.03 18.32
CA LEU A 111 -46.71 6.76 19.60
C LEU A 111 -48.01 7.58 19.79
N GLU A 112 -48.27 8.57 18.93
CA GLU A 112 -49.46 9.44 18.99
C GLU A 112 -50.55 9.07 17.96
N ASP A 113 -50.31 8.08 17.10
CA ASP A 113 -51.30 7.40 16.23
C ASP A 113 -51.82 6.10 16.88
#